data_AF-A0A950D481-F1
#
_entry.id   AF-A0A950D481-F1
#
_cell.length_a   1.000
_cell.length_b   1.000
_cell.length_c   1.000
_cell.angle_alpha   90.00
_cell.angle_beta   90.00
_cell.angle_gamma   90.00
#
_symmetry.space_group_name_H-M   'P 1'
#
loop_
_entity.id
_entity.type
_entity.pdbx_description
1 polymer ?
#
loop_
_entity_poly.entity_id
_entity_poly.type
_entity_poly.pdbx_seq_one_letter_code
_entity_poly.pdbx_strand_id
1 'polypeptide(L)'
;MYTCPQNHQSESPDFCSVCGVEISGAGAGVGAAAPSSGAPPPVAASGERCPDCGTPREGPGQIFCEICGHNFRTGASGVPTLDGPAAPASEPTAPREPDSSAPPPTAVAEEPTPKPPGQGLPVVRWDLIVEVDDSLYGTTNPDAPLDQPTQTFTLFADESLIGRSGTEVRVQIPIVNDHGVSRRHALIVRRPDGGLVVRDLGSTNGTQVNGVDILPGADVPVEDGDRIAIGAWTRITLRAVRLSPTLPRSGEEESRPKGR
;
A
#
# COMPACT_ATOMS: atom_id res chain seq x y z
N MET A 1 19.90 40.99 -10.43
CA MET A 1 19.06 39.80 -10.62
C MET A 1 19.98 38.61 -10.64
N TYR A 2 19.76 37.66 -9.75
CA TYR A 2 20.56 36.46 -9.63
C TYR A 2 19.84 35.32 -10.35
N THR A 3 20.61 34.48 -11.02
CA THR A 3 20.05 33.33 -11.75
C THR A 3 20.34 32.08 -10.95
N CYS A 4 19.29 31.39 -10.51
CA CYS A 4 19.47 30.15 -9.75
C CYS A 4 19.93 29.00 -10.67
N PRO A 5 20.39 27.86 -10.12
CA PRO A 5 20.81 26.70 -10.91
C PRO A 5 19.73 26.12 -11.84
N GLN A 6 18.46 26.42 -11.57
CA GLN A 6 17.30 26.05 -12.39
C GLN A 6 16.90 27.16 -13.39
N ASN A 7 17.78 28.14 -13.61
CA ASN A 7 17.68 29.20 -14.60
C ASN A 7 16.53 30.22 -14.39
N HIS A 8 16.01 30.32 -13.15
CA HIS A 8 15.04 31.35 -12.75
C HIS A 8 15.72 32.65 -12.34
N GLN A 9 15.05 33.79 -12.62
CA GLN A 9 15.46 35.10 -12.15
C GLN A 9 15.01 35.32 -10.70
N SER A 10 15.92 35.79 -9.85
CA SER A 10 15.61 36.13 -8.46
C SER A 10 16.19 37.48 -8.05
N GLU A 11 15.53 38.09 -7.08
CA GLU A 11 15.93 39.36 -6.46
C GLU A 11 16.89 39.14 -5.28
N SER A 12 16.88 37.95 -4.67
CA SER A 12 17.75 37.60 -3.54
C SER A 12 19.00 36.83 -4.02
N PRO A 13 20.19 37.14 -3.48
CA PRO A 13 21.43 36.42 -3.79
C PRO A 13 21.57 35.08 -3.08
N ASP A 14 20.83 34.83 -2.00
CA ASP A 14 21.01 33.65 -1.16
C ASP A 14 19.99 32.55 -1.50
N PHE A 15 18.76 32.91 -1.91
CA PHE A 15 17.69 31.97 -2.22
C PHE A 15 16.85 32.44 -3.41
N CYS A 16 16.45 31.50 -4.27
CA CYS A 16 15.59 31.81 -5.40
C CYS A 16 14.14 32.05 -4.95
N SER A 17 13.65 33.27 -5.11
CA SER A 17 12.25 33.67 -4.86
C SER A 17 11.17 32.89 -5.63
N VAL A 18 11.54 32.17 -6.71
CA VAL A 18 10.60 31.37 -7.51
C VAL A 18 10.55 29.90 -7.07
N CYS A 19 11.69 29.31 -6.73
CA CYS A 19 11.79 27.86 -6.50
C CYS A 19 12.42 27.47 -5.14
N GLY A 20 12.82 28.43 -4.31
CA GLY A 20 13.29 28.21 -2.94
C GLY A 20 14.69 27.61 -2.79
N VAL A 21 15.34 27.23 -3.89
CA VAL A 21 16.71 26.67 -3.86
C VAL A 21 17.74 27.74 -3.54
N GLU A 22 18.78 27.35 -2.81
CA GLU A 22 19.90 28.22 -2.46
C GLU A 22 20.67 28.62 -3.72
N ILE A 23 20.95 29.91 -3.86
CA ILE A 23 21.78 30.44 -4.93
C ILE A 23 23.20 30.51 -4.36
N SER A 24 23.88 29.35 -4.32
CA SER A 24 25.20 29.27 -3.69
C SER A 24 26.21 30.18 -4.39
N GLY A 25 26.60 31.25 -3.70
CA GLY A 25 27.72 32.09 -4.06
C GLY A 25 29.04 31.42 -3.65
N ALA A 26 29.73 30.83 -4.63
CA ALA A 26 31.11 30.37 -4.47
C ALA A 26 32.04 31.08 -5.48
N GLY A 27 32.70 32.13 -4.97
CA GLY A 27 34.11 32.47 -5.26
C GLY A 27 34.56 32.67 -6.70
N ALA A 28 34.71 33.94 -7.09
CA ALA A 28 35.71 34.34 -8.08
C ALA A 28 37.12 34.23 -7.47
N GLY A 29 38.04 33.55 -8.18
CA GLY A 29 39.43 33.41 -7.74
C GLY A 29 40.30 32.61 -8.72
N VAL A 30 40.50 33.16 -9.91
CA VAL A 30 41.31 32.74 -11.07
C VAL A 30 42.65 32.03 -10.81
N GLY A 31 42.97 31.05 -11.67
CA GLY A 31 44.32 30.51 -11.87
C GLY A 31 44.37 29.45 -12.98
N ALA A 32 44.74 29.88 -14.19
CA ALA A 32 44.76 29.07 -15.41
C ALA A 32 45.86 27.98 -15.41
N ALA A 33 45.52 26.79 -15.93
CA ALA A 33 46.44 25.93 -16.68
C ALA A 33 45.65 24.87 -17.48
N ALA A 34 45.86 24.83 -18.79
CA ALA A 34 45.53 23.74 -19.70
C ALA A 34 46.83 23.28 -20.38
N PRO A 35 46.87 22.14 -21.11
CA PRO A 35 46.07 20.93 -21.00
C PRO A 35 46.97 19.71 -20.66
N SER A 36 46.41 18.64 -20.11
CA SER A 36 47.07 17.33 -20.17
C SER A 36 46.03 16.27 -20.35
N SER A 37 46.15 15.64 -21.52
CA SER A 37 45.37 14.53 -22.03
C SER A 37 45.31 13.40 -21.02
N GLY A 38 44.17 13.28 -20.36
CA GLY A 38 43.76 12.12 -19.61
C GLY A 38 42.27 11.99 -19.82
N ALA A 39 41.89 11.41 -20.96
CA ALA A 39 40.51 11.02 -21.19
C ALA A 39 40.07 10.21 -19.96
N PRO A 40 39.06 10.64 -19.18
CA PRO A 40 38.42 9.73 -18.27
C PRO A 40 37.90 8.56 -19.12
N PRO A 41 37.95 7.31 -18.63
CA PRO A 41 37.27 6.24 -19.34
C PRO A 41 35.84 6.71 -19.59
N PRO A 42 35.23 6.43 -20.75
CA PRO A 42 33.81 6.67 -20.90
C PRO A 42 33.15 5.83 -19.79
N VAL A 43 32.68 6.50 -18.73
CA VAL A 43 31.58 5.96 -17.96
C VAL A 43 30.46 5.91 -18.97
N ALA A 44 30.32 4.74 -19.56
CA ALA A 44 29.32 4.44 -20.54
C ALA A 44 28.01 4.99 -19.99
N ALA A 45 27.47 5.98 -20.69
CA ALA A 45 26.05 6.24 -20.69
C ALA A 45 25.37 5.00 -21.26
N SER A 46 25.31 3.94 -20.46
CA SER A 46 24.29 2.91 -20.62
C SER A 46 23.11 3.38 -19.80
N GLY A 47 22.50 4.47 -20.27
CA GLY A 47 21.15 4.84 -19.89
C GLY A 47 20.21 3.78 -20.45
N GLU A 48 20.25 2.59 -19.87
CA GLU A 48 19.26 1.55 -20.13
C GLU A 48 17.95 2.11 -19.60
N ARG A 49 17.14 2.56 -20.55
CA ARG A 49 15.78 3.00 -20.28
C ARG A 49 15.00 1.78 -19.80
N CYS A 50 14.10 2.00 -18.85
CA CYS A 50 13.13 1.01 -18.47
C CYS A 50 12.40 0.47 -19.72
N PRO A 51 12.38 -0.84 -19.98
CA PRO A 51 11.73 -1.40 -21.15
C PRO A 51 10.20 -1.23 -21.13
N ASP A 52 9.60 -1.05 -19.95
CA ASP A 52 8.16 -0.79 -19.83
C ASP A 52 7.74 0.65 -20.09
N CYS A 53 8.44 1.62 -19.49
CA CYS A 53 7.99 3.00 -19.46
C CYS A 53 8.99 4.01 -20.05
N GLY A 54 10.16 3.56 -20.48
CA GLY A 54 11.16 4.37 -21.17
C GLY A 54 11.95 5.35 -20.28
N THR A 55 11.74 5.33 -18.97
CA THR A 55 12.40 6.24 -18.02
C THR A 55 13.87 5.87 -17.86
N PRO A 56 14.79 6.86 -17.83
CA PRO A 56 16.22 6.60 -17.73
C PRO A 56 16.55 6.04 -16.35
N ARG A 57 17.30 4.94 -16.30
CA ARG A 57 17.79 4.37 -15.03
C ARG A 57 18.88 5.25 -14.45
N GLU A 58 18.72 5.66 -13.19
CA GLU A 58 19.66 6.58 -12.50
C GLU A 58 20.99 5.93 -12.10
N GLY A 59 21.14 4.60 -12.28
CA GLY A 59 22.41 3.91 -12.11
C GLY A 59 22.32 2.39 -12.10
N PRO A 60 23.47 1.69 -12.24
CA PRO A 60 23.53 0.22 -12.37
C PRO A 60 23.10 -0.56 -11.11
N GLY A 61 22.90 0.13 -9.97
CA GLY A 61 22.42 -0.46 -8.71
C GLY A 61 20.89 -0.45 -8.53
N GLN A 62 20.14 0.29 -9.35
CA GLN A 62 18.67 0.38 -9.23
C GLN A 62 18.03 -0.94 -9.68
N ILE A 63 17.48 -1.74 -8.75
CA ILE A 63 16.89 -3.06 -9.05
C ILE A 63 15.48 -2.92 -9.65
N PHE A 64 14.76 -1.86 -9.27
CA PHE A 64 13.39 -1.60 -9.70
C PHE A 64 13.27 -0.21 -10.34
N CYS A 65 12.35 -0.06 -11.29
CA CYS A 65 11.98 1.24 -11.84
C CYS A 65 11.02 1.94 -10.88
N GLU A 66 11.37 3.14 -10.42
CA GLU A 66 10.58 3.93 -9.46
C GLU A 66 9.25 4.47 -10.03
N ILE A 67 9.09 4.46 -11.36
CA ILE A 67 7.92 5.01 -12.04
C ILE A 67 6.87 3.93 -12.35
N CYS A 68 7.31 2.72 -12.73
CA CYS A 68 6.39 1.64 -13.11
C CYS A 68 6.61 0.31 -12.39
N GLY A 69 7.62 0.20 -11.51
CA GLY A 69 7.90 -1.01 -10.75
C GLY A 69 8.64 -2.12 -11.51
N HIS A 70 9.06 -1.90 -12.76
CA HIS A 70 9.80 -2.90 -13.55
C HIS A 70 11.07 -3.38 -12.84
N ASN A 71 11.29 -4.69 -12.74
CA ASN A 71 12.47 -5.26 -12.12
C ASN A 71 13.58 -5.51 -13.16
N PHE A 72 14.65 -4.71 -13.12
CA PHE A 72 15.78 -4.78 -14.06
C PHE A 72 16.64 -6.05 -13.92
N ARG A 73 16.53 -6.80 -12.81
CA ARG A 73 17.25 -8.07 -12.62
C ARG A 73 16.50 -9.27 -13.17
N THR A 74 15.18 -9.27 -13.05
CA THR A 74 14.34 -10.41 -13.47
C THR A 74 13.65 -10.18 -14.81
N GLY A 75 13.68 -8.95 -15.34
CA GLY A 75 12.96 -8.57 -16.56
C GLY A 75 11.44 -8.53 -16.38
N ALA A 76 10.95 -8.60 -15.14
CA ALA A 76 9.52 -8.70 -14.86
C ALA A 76 8.85 -7.32 -14.83
N SER A 77 7.87 -7.16 -15.72
CA SER A 77 6.95 -6.03 -15.82
C SER A 77 5.67 -6.33 -15.05
N GLY A 78 5.27 -5.45 -14.13
CA GLY A 78 4.12 -5.65 -13.24
C GLY A 78 2.77 -5.44 -13.91
N VAL A 79 2.38 -6.35 -14.80
CA VAL A 79 0.98 -6.74 -15.08
C VAL A 79 0.97 -8.23 -15.39
N PRO A 80 0.46 -9.12 -14.52
CA PRO A 80 0.07 -10.45 -14.97
C PRO A 80 -1.14 -10.28 -15.88
N THR A 81 -0.92 -10.23 -17.18
CA THR A 81 -2.00 -10.38 -18.16
C THR A 81 -2.39 -11.86 -18.15
N LEU A 82 -3.49 -12.16 -17.47
CA LEU A 82 -4.18 -13.45 -17.61
C LEU A 82 -4.98 -13.40 -18.90
N ASP A 83 -4.41 -13.83 -20.04
CA ASP A 83 -5.17 -14.32 -21.20
C ASP A 83 -4.26 -15.00 -22.24
N GLY A 84 -4.44 -16.31 -22.48
CA GLY A 84 -3.97 -17.01 -23.68
C GLY A 84 -3.20 -18.33 -23.44
N PRO A 85 -3.46 -19.40 -24.23
CA PRO A 85 -3.29 -20.79 -23.82
C PRO A 85 -1.85 -21.30 -23.87
N ALA A 86 -1.60 -22.32 -23.05
CA ALA A 86 -0.38 -23.09 -22.98
C ALA A 86 0.12 -23.52 -24.38
N ALA A 87 1.37 -23.14 -24.69
CA ALA A 87 2.15 -23.71 -25.79
C ALA A 87 3.35 -24.48 -25.20
N PRO A 88 3.78 -25.58 -25.85
CA PRO A 88 4.39 -26.72 -25.19
C PRO A 88 5.86 -26.53 -24.85
N ALA A 89 6.26 -27.09 -23.70
CA ALA A 89 7.65 -27.25 -23.31
C ALA A 89 8.38 -28.18 -24.31
N SER A 90 9.55 -27.75 -24.76
CA SER A 90 10.48 -28.61 -25.50
C SER A 90 11.26 -29.48 -24.53
N GLU A 91 11.23 -30.79 -24.75
CA GLU A 91 12.15 -31.78 -24.17
C GLU A 91 13.62 -31.42 -24.45
N PRO A 92 14.56 -31.77 -23.57
CA PRO A 92 15.30 -33.01 -23.83
C PRO A 92 15.70 -33.85 -22.58
N THR A 93 15.54 -35.17 -22.75
CA THR A 93 16.45 -36.26 -22.31
C THR A 93 16.53 -36.61 -20.82
N ALA A 94 15.82 -37.67 -20.44
CA ALA A 94 16.24 -38.65 -19.42
C ALA A 94 17.21 -39.68 -20.07
N PRO A 95 18.02 -40.50 -19.35
CA PRO A 95 17.71 -41.05 -18.02
C PRO A 95 18.89 -41.22 -17.03
N ARG A 96 18.57 -41.25 -15.73
CA ARG A 96 19.14 -42.21 -14.74
C ARG A 96 18.30 -42.18 -13.45
N GLU A 97 17.91 -43.38 -13.00
CA GLU A 97 17.08 -43.64 -11.82
C GLU A 97 17.90 -43.61 -10.49
N PRO A 98 17.34 -44.00 -9.32
CA PRO A 98 17.02 -43.07 -8.25
C PRO A 98 17.91 -43.29 -7.01
N ASP A 99 18.08 -42.27 -6.18
CA ASP A 99 18.41 -42.54 -4.77
C ASP A 99 17.57 -41.68 -3.85
N SER A 100 17.16 -42.36 -2.79
CA SER A 100 16.11 -42.06 -1.84
C SER A 100 16.67 -41.20 -0.71
N SER A 101 16.13 -40.00 -0.53
CA SER A 101 15.79 -39.43 0.79
C SER A 101 15.44 -37.95 0.64
N ALA A 102 14.15 -37.66 0.54
CA ALA A 102 13.62 -36.34 0.86
C ALA A 102 12.58 -36.51 1.98
N PRO A 103 12.69 -35.79 3.12
CA PRO A 103 11.60 -35.71 4.08
C PRO A 103 10.45 -34.88 3.47
N PRO A 104 9.18 -35.11 3.88
CA PRO A 104 8.06 -34.38 3.31
C PRO A 104 8.05 -32.92 3.83
N PRO A 105 7.81 -31.90 3.00
CA PRO A 105 7.27 -30.65 3.50
C PRO A 105 5.78 -30.87 3.79
N THR A 106 5.49 -31.16 5.06
CA THR A 106 4.16 -31.03 5.63
C THR A 106 3.85 -29.54 5.75
N ALA A 107 3.12 -28.98 4.79
CA ALA A 107 2.38 -27.74 4.94
C ALA A 107 1.29 -27.73 3.87
N VAL A 108 0.22 -28.46 4.16
CA VAL A 108 -1.07 -28.20 3.52
C VAL A 108 -1.41 -26.76 3.91
N ALA A 109 -1.36 -25.85 2.95
CA ALA A 109 -2.03 -24.57 3.07
C ALA A 109 -3.51 -24.88 3.28
N GLU A 110 -4.01 -24.64 4.48
CA GLU A 110 -5.43 -24.73 4.76
C GLU A 110 -6.09 -23.60 3.97
N GLU A 111 -6.62 -23.95 2.81
CA GLU A 111 -7.46 -23.07 2.00
C GLU A 111 -8.55 -22.51 2.92
N PRO A 112 -8.70 -21.18 3.05
CA PRO A 112 -9.65 -20.60 4.00
C PRO A 112 -11.04 -21.07 3.60
N THR A 113 -11.60 -22.01 4.36
CA THR A 113 -12.94 -22.54 4.12
C THR A 113 -13.91 -21.36 4.12
N PRO A 114 -14.68 -21.14 3.04
CA PRO A 114 -15.69 -20.09 3.02
C PRO A 114 -16.72 -20.42 4.09
N LYS A 115 -16.76 -19.60 5.12
CA LYS A 115 -17.76 -19.66 6.18
C LYS A 115 -19.14 -19.57 5.54
N PRO A 116 -20.11 -20.43 5.92
CA PRO A 116 -21.44 -20.39 5.33
C PRO A 116 -22.04 -19.00 5.51
N PRO A 117 -22.76 -18.45 4.51
CA PRO A 117 -23.35 -17.11 4.61
C PRO A 117 -24.27 -17.07 5.83
N GLY A 118 -23.78 -16.39 6.87
CA GLY A 118 -24.46 -16.30 8.14
C GLY A 118 -25.79 -15.59 7.96
N GLN A 119 -26.86 -16.25 8.39
CA GLN A 119 -28.20 -15.69 8.58
C GLN A 119 -28.14 -14.63 9.69
N GLY A 120 -27.51 -13.50 9.42
CA GLY A 120 -27.37 -12.37 10.34
C GLY A 120 -28.24 -11.22 9.89
N LEU A 121 -28.65 -10.40 10.86
CA LEU A 121 -29.32 -9.12 10.59
C LEU A 121 -28.50 -8.30 9.59
N PRO A 122 -29.15 -7.54 8.69
CA PRO A 122 -28.47 -6.79 7.65
C PRO A 122 -27.49 -5.79 8.28
N VAL A 123 -26.28 -5.73 7.72
CA VAL A 123 -25.28 -4.73 8.08
C VAL A 123 -25.70 -3.40 7.50
N VAL A 124 -25.89 -2.40 8.36
CA VAL A 124 -26.32 -1.07 7.94
C VAL A 124 -25.18 -0.08 7.79
N ARG A 125 -24.08 -0.29 8.51
CA ARG A 125 -22.84 0.45 8.32
C ARG A 125 -21.65 -0.36 8.83
N TRP A 126 -20.46 0.08 8.44
CA TRP A 126 -19.19 -0.45 8.90
C TRP A 126 -18.43 0.63 9.64
N ASP A 127 -17.91 0.29 10.81
CA ASP A 127 -17.01 1.12 11.59
C ASP A 127 -15.60 0.48 11.57
N LEU A 128 -14.59 1.25 11.19
CA LEU A 128 -13.17 0.85 11.18
C LEU A 128 -12.50 1.41 12.42
N ILE A 129 -12.07 0.53 13.30
CA ILE A 129 -11.40 0.88 14.56
C ILE A 129 -9.90 0.82 14.31
N VAL A 130 -9.25 1.97 14.27
CA VAL A 130 -7.82 2.13 14.02
C VAL A 130 -7.08 2.28 15.34
N GLU A 131 -6.09 1.44 15.57
CA GLU A 131 -5.29 1.39 16.79
C GLU A 131 -3.81 1.17 16.48
N VAL A 132 -2.95 1.59 17.42
CA VAL A 132 -1.52 1.26 17.41
C VAL A 132 -1.34 -0.08 18.09
N ASP A 133 -0.74 -1.04 17.40
CA ASP A 133 -0.36 -2.36 17.91
C ASP A 133 1.15 -2.56 17.68
N ASP A 134 1.91 -2.46 18.78
CA ASP A 134 3.37 -2.58 18.78
C ASP A 134 3.87 -4.00 18.48
N SER A 135 3.00 -5.01 18.54
CA SER A 135 3.34 -6.39 18.19
C SER A 135 3.45 -6.61 16.69
N LEU A 136 2.92 -5.68 15.87
CA LEU A 136 2.85 -5.87 14.42
C LEU A 136 4.21 -5.78 13.72
N TYR A 137 5.13 -4.92 14.16
CA TYR A 137 6.52 -4.94 13.66
C TYR A 137 7.53 -4.41 14.67
N GLY A 138 8.63 -5.15 14.80
CA GLY A 138 9.78 -4.79 15.63
C GLY A 138 10.92 -4.15 14.83
N THR A 139 11.52 -3.13 15.43
CA THR A 139 12.94 -2.70 15.32
C THR A 139 13.40 -1.73 14.22
N THR A 140 12.63 -1.40 13.18
CA THR A 140 13.11 -0.50 12.10
C THR A 140 12.53 0.92 12.08
N ASN A 141 11.55 1.22 12.94
CA ASN A 141 10.90 2.54 13.02
C ASN A 141 11.00 3.02 14.49
N PRO A 142 11.13 4.33 14.79
CA PRO A 142 11.19 4.80 16.17
C PRO A 142 9.97 4.29 16.95
N ASP A 143 10.11 4.15 18.28
CA ASP A 143 9.11 3.52 19.15
C ASP A 143 7.67 3.91 18.78
N ALA A 144 6.79 2.90 18.74
CA ALA A 144 5.39 3.10 18.38
C ALA A 144 4.75 4.17 19.30
N PRO A 145 3.93 5.09 18.76
CA PRO A 145 3.28 6.14 19.55
C PRO A 145 2.11 5.55 20.36
N LEU A 146 2.43 4.81 21.42
CA LEU A 146 1.47 4.08 22.26
C LEU A 146 0.46 4.99 23.01
N ASP A 147 0.73 6.29 23.07
CA ASP A 147 -0.16 7.30 23.63
C ASP A 147 -1.26 7.75 22.65
N GLN A 148 -1.18 7.32 21.38
CA GLN A 148 -2.18 7.66 20.38
C GLN A 148 -3.53 6.98 20.70
N PRO A 149 -4.64 7.74 20.76
CA PRO A 149 -5.94 7.16 21.05
C PRO A 149 -6.44 6.32 19.86
N THR A 150 -7.18 5.27 20.16
CA THR A 150 -7.97 4.52 19.17
C THR A 150 -8.92 5.46 18.43
N GLN A 151 -8.92 5.38 17.11
CA GLN A 151 -9.79 6.17 16.25
C GLN A 151 -10.86 5.28 15.62
N THR A 152 -12.05 5.83 15.34
CA THR A 152 -13.12 5.08 14.67
C THR A 152 -13.63 5.86 13.48
N PHE A 153 -13.62 5.22 12.31
CA PHE A 153 -14.07 5.80 11.05
C PHE A 153 -15.26 5.02 10.53
N THR A 154 -16.40 5.69 10.33
CA THR A 154 -17.56 5.07 9.70
C THR A 154 -17.42 5.13 8.18
N LEU A 155 -17.63 4.01 7.50
CA LEU A 155 -17.68 3.95 6.03
C LEU A 155 -19.02 4.47 5.52
N PHE A 156 -18.98 5.58 4.80
CA PHE A 156 -20.15 6.16 4.14
C PHE A 156 -20.14 6.00 2.62
N ALA A 157 -18.96 5.92 2.02
CA ALA A 157 -18.78 5.78 0.57
C ALA A 157 -18.58 4.31 0.19
N ASP A 158 -18.88 3.98 -1.07
CA ASP A 158 -18.64 2.64 -1.62
C ASP A 158 -17.14 2.32 -1.70
N GLU A 159 -16.29 3.33 -1.87
CA GLU A 159 -14.83 3.20 -1.83
C GLU A 159 -14.25 4.18 -0.82
N SER A 160 -13.33 3.70 0.03
CA SER A 160 -12.63 4.51 1.01
C SER A 160 -11.13 4.22 0.96
N LEU A 161 -10.34 5.25 0.65
CA LEU A 161 -8.89 5.20 0.63
C LEU A 161 -8.32 5.31 2.04
N ILE A 162 -7.49 4.33 2.38
CA ILE A 162 -6.64 4.30 3.56
C ILE A 162 -5.24 4.73 3.15
N GLY A 163 -4.63 5.61 3.94
CA GLY A 163 -3.25 5.97 3.73
C GLY A 163 -2.75 6.99 4.74
N ARG A 164 -1.46 7.27 4.66
CA ARG A 164 -0.82 8.24 5.55
C ARG A 164 -1.34 9.64 5.28
N SER A 165 -1.67 10.34 6.36
CA SER A 165 -2.15 11.73 6.32
C SER A 165 -1.11 12.66 5.67
N GLY A 166 -1.58 13.58 4.84
CA GLY A 166 -0.77 14.55 4.12
C GLY A 166 -1.61 15.51 3.28
N THR A 167 -0.99 16.55 2.71
CA THR A 167 -1.68 17.57 1.89
C THR A 167 -1.89 17.17 0.44
N GLU A 168 -1.08 16.25 -0.08
CA GLU A 168 -1.05 15.88 -1.50
C GLU A 168 -2.15 14.89 -1.89
N VAL A 169 -2.55 14.01 -0.96
CA VAL A 169 -3.53 12.96 -1.18
C VAL A 169 -4.58 13.05 -0.10
N ARG A 170 -5.83 13.28 -0.50
CA ARG A 170 -6.96 13.22 0.41
C ARG A 170 -7.38 11.77 0.60
N VAL A 171 -7.19 11.26 1.81
CA VAL A 171 -7.61 9.93 2.25
C VAL A 171 -8.89 10.04 3.09
N GLN A 172 -9.78 9.05 3.00
CA GLN A 172 -10.98 8.99 3.83
C GLN A 172 -10.66 8.46 5.24
N ILE A 173 -9.65 7.58 5.33
CA ILE A 173 -9.19 6.98 6.58
C ILE A 173 -7.71 7.37 6.74
N PRO A 174 -7.41 8.55 7.32
CA PRO A 174 -6.06 9.02 7.52
C PRO A 174 -5.36 8.28 8.65
N ILE A 175 -4.19 7.71 8.35
CA ILE A 175 -3.27 7.19 9.36
C ILE A 175 -2.25 8.28 9.71
N VAL A 176 -2.12 8.54 11.01
CA VAL A 176 -1.25 9.60 11.56
C VAL A 176 -0.13 8.92 12.35
N ASN A 177 1.09 9.44 12.22
CA ASN A 177 2.28 8.96 12.94
C ASN A 177 2.69 7.51 12.63
N ASP A 178 2.33 6.96 11.47
CA ASP A 178 2.93 5.73 10.96
C ASP A 178 3.55 6.01 9.58
N HIS A 179 4.89 6.10 9.55
CA HIS A 179 5.63 6.37 8.33
C HIS A 179 5.72 5.16 7.39
N GLY A 180 5.48 3.95 7.90
CA GLY A 180 5.40 2.72 7.10
C GLY A 180 4.15 2.67 6.24
N VAL A 181 3.13 3.47 6.57
CA VAL A 181 1.92 3.58 5.74
C VAL A 181 2.22 4.47 4.52
N SER A 182 2.05 3.91 3.32
CA SER A 182 2.06 4.67 2.06
C SER A 182 0.93 5.72 2.00
N ARG A 183 1.14 6.82 1.27
CA ARG A 183 0.11 7.88 1.07
C ARG A 183 -1.20 7.36 0.49
N ARG A 184 -1.11 6.39 -0.43
CA ARG A 184 -2.22 5.61 -0.99
C ARG A 184 -1.90 4.14 -0.69
N HIS A 185 -2.36 3.62 0.44
CA HIS A 185 -1.93 2.31 0.92
C HIS A 185 -2.89 1.22 0.46
N ALA A 186 -4.16 1.32 0.84
CA ALA A 186 -5.18 0.34 0.53
C ALA A 186 -6.53 1.02 0.28
N LEU A 187 -7.41 0.32 -0.44
CA LEU A 187 -8.83 0.65 -0.53
C LEU A 187 -9.64 -0.33 0.31
N ILE A 188 -10.67 0.19 0.96
CA ILE A 188 -11.81 -0.61 1.40
C ILE A 188 -12.96 -0.32 0.45
N VAL A 189 -13.51 -1.39 -0.13
CA VAL A 189 -14.59 -1.31 -1.11
C VAL A 189 -15.79 -2.08 -0.58
N ARG A 190 -16.95 -1.41 -0.57
CA ARG A 190 -18.23 -2.03 -0.26
C ARG A 190 -18.78 -2.68 -1.51
N ARG A 191 -19.06 -3.98 -1.42
CA ARG A 191 -19.68 -4.74 -2.50
C ARG A 191 -21.20 -4.53 -2.52
N PRO A 192 -21.85 -4.71 -3.69
CA PRO A 192 -23.31 -4.57 -3.81
C PRO A 192 -24.11 -5.54 -2.92
N ASP A 193 -23.51 -6.66 -2.53
CA ASP A 193 -24.07 -7.65 -1.60
C ASP A 193 -24.00 -7.22 -0.11
N GLY A 194 -23.40 -6.06 0.17
CA GLY A 194 -23.21 -5.52 1.52
C GLY A 194 -21.92 -5.97 2.21
N GLY A 195 -21.15 -6.87 1.59
CA GLY A 195 -19.83 -7.28 2.06
C GLY A 195 -18.77 -6.20 1.86
N LEU A 196 -17.61 -6.38 2.50
CA LEU A 196 -16.43 -5.57 2.26
C LEU A 196 -15.36 -6.40 1.55
N VAL A 197 -14.52 -5.70 0.79
CA VAL A 197 -13.21 -6.19 0.36
C VAL A 197 -12.15 -5.15 0.72
N VAL A 198 -10.94 -5.62 0.99
CA VAL A 198 -9.74 -4.79 1.08
C VAL A 198 -8.86 -5.06 -0.13
N ARG A 199 -8.25 -4.01 -0.67
CA ARG A 199 -7.32 -4.07 -1.79
C ARG A 199 -6.07 -3.26 -1.47
N ASP A 200 -4.91 -3.90 -1.46
CA ASP A 200 -3.62 -3.20 -1.38
C ASP A 200 -3.32 -2.50 -2.72
N LEU A 201 -2.86 -1.25 -2.67
CA LEU A 201 -2.61 -0.42 -3.87
C LEU A 201 -1.14 -0.47 -4.33
N GLY A 202 -0.39 -1.51 -3.96
CA GLY A 202 1.06 -1.58 -4.15
C GLY A 202 1.78 -0.80 -3.05
N SER A 203 1.36 -0.99 -1.81
CA SER A 203 2.01 -0.33 -0.67
C SER A 203 3.44 -0.83 -0.46
N THR A 204 4.26 -0.01 0.20
CA THR A 204 5.69 -0.32 0.39
C THR A 204 5.91 -1.45 1.39
N ASN A 205 5.11 -1.49 2.45
CA ASN A 205 5.24 -2.48 3.54
C ASN A 205 4.25 -3.63 3.41
N GLY A 206 3.39 -3.62 2.38
CA GLY A 206 2.30 -4.57 2.22
C GLY A 206 1.12 -4.31 3.15
N THR A 207 0.06 -5.05 2.89
CA THR A 207 -1.15 -5.12 3.72
C THR A 207 -1.33 -6.57 4.15
N GLN A 208 -1.68 -6.80 5.42
CA GLN A 208 -2.08 -8.11 5.92
C GLN A 208 -3.53 -8.13 6.37
N VAL A 209 -4.20 -9.25 6.15
CA VAL A 209 -5.52 -9.56 6.71
C VAL A 209 -5.37 -10.75 7.65
N ASN A 210 -5.71 -10.57 8.92
CA ASN A 210 -5.61 -11.60 9.96
C ASN A 210 -4.21 -12.25 10.05
N GLY A 211 -3.16 -11.46 9.80
CA GLY A 211 -1.75 -11.91 9.83
C GLY A 211 -1.27 -12.59 8.54
N VAL A 212 -2.08 -12.59 7.48
CA VAL A 212 -1.70 -13.13 6.17
C VAL A 212 -1.55 -11.99 5.18
N ASP A 213 -0.39 -11.89 4.53
CA ASP A 213 -0.15 -10.90 3.48
C ASP A 213 -1.11 -11.11 2.30
N ILE A 214 -1.67 -10.00 1.82
CA ILE A 214 -2.51 -10.00 0.62
C ILE A 214 -1.69 -9.54 -0.59
N LEU A 215 -2.04 -10.05 -1.77
CA LEU A 215 -1.38 -9.63 -3.01
C LEU A 215 -1.82 -8.21 -3.40
N PRO A 216 -0.88 -7.32 -3.79
CA PRO A 216 -1.22 -6.02 -4.36
C PRO A 216 -2.20 -6.12 -5.53
N GLY A 217 -3.22 -5.28 -5.52
CA GLY A 217 -4.28 -5.23 -6.54
C GLY A 217 -5.37 -6.29 -6.41
N ALA A 218 -5.20 -7.31 -5.56
CA ALA A 218 -6.22 -8.33 -5.34
C ALA A 218 -7.31 -7.83 -4.38
N ASP A 219 -8.58 -8.12 -4.69
CA ASP A 219 -9.69 -7.92 -3.77
C ASP A 219 -9.77 -9.09 -2.81
N VAL A 220 -9.50 -8.84 -1.53
CA VAL A 220 -9.63 -9.83 -0.47
C VAL A 220 -10.91 -9.57 0.33
N PRO A 221 -11.87 -10.51 0.36
CA PRO A 221 -13.09 -10.35 1.14
C PRO A 221 -12.78 -10.33 2.63
N VAL A 222 -13.47 -9.46 3.36
CA VAL A 222 -13.31 -9.30 4.81
C VAL A 222 -14.66 -9.28 5.52
N GLU A 223 -14.68 -9.82 6.74
CA GLU A 223 -15.85 -9.98 7.59
C GLU A 223 -15.82 -9.08 8.84
N ASP A 224 -16.92 -9.12 9.60
CA ASP A 224 -17.02 -8.49 10.91
C ASP A 224 -16.02 -9.12 11.88
N GLY A 225 -15.18 -8.30 12.50
CA GLY A 225 -14.13 -8.71 13.42
C GLY A 225 -12.76 -8.93 12.77
N ASP A 226 -12.66 -8.93 11.43
CA ASP A 226 -11.37 -9.08 10.75
C ASP A 226 -10.44 -7.91 11.04
N ARG A 227 -9.13 -8.22 11.05
CA ARG A 227 -8.07 -7.29 11.38
C ARG A 227 -7.18 -7.08 10.17
N ILE A 228 -7.00 -5.82 9.79
CA ILE A 228 -6.08 -5.41 8.73
C ILE A 228 -4.87 -4.78 9.39
N ALA A 229 -3.66 -5.23 9.05
CA ALA A 229 -2.42 -4.62 9.49
C ALA A 229 -1.72 -3.94 8.32
N ILE A 230 -1.27 -2.71 8.54
CA ILE A 230 -0.55 -1.89 7.56
C ILE A 230 0.56 -1.10 8.25
N GLY A 231 1.55 -0.68 7.47
CA GLY A 231 2.62 0.18 7.96
C GLY A 231 3.53 -0.52 8.96
N ALA A 232 3.89 0.17 10.05
CA ALA A 232 4.78 -0.37 11.08
C ALA A 232 3.99 -0.88 12.30
N TRP A 233 2.86 -0.29 12.64
CA TRP A 233 2.12 -0.64 13.86
C TRP A 233 0.63 -0.38 13.75
N THR A 234 0.12 -0.06 12.57
CA THR A 234 -1.29 0.30 12.42
C THR A 234 -2.14 -0.95 12.26
N ARG A 235 -3.04 -1.19 13.22
CA ARG A 235 -4.11 -2.19 13.11
C ARG A 235 -5.44 -1.51 12.85
N ILE A 236 -6.24 -2.11 11.97
CA ILE A 236 -7.61 -1.70 11.69
C ILE A 236 -8.52 -2.90 11.93
N THR A 237 -9.39 -2.81 12.93
CA THR A 237 -10.41 -3.83 13.21
C THR A 237 -11.73 -3.41 12.57
N LEU A 238 -12.31 -4.31 11.77
CA LEU A 238 -13.58 -4.08 11.09
C LEU A 238 -14.76 -4.42 12.01
N ARG A 239 -15.74 -3.53 12.10
CA ARG A 239 -16.96 -3.75 12.87
C ARG A 239 -18.21 -3.50 12.03
N ALA A 240 -18.99 -4.54 11.81
CA ALA A 240 -20.30 -4.46 11.19
C ALA A 240 -21.35 -4.00 12.20
N VAL A 241 -21.96 -2.85 11.96
CA VAL A 241 -23.11 -2.39 12.74
C VAL A 241 -24.38 -2.91 12.08
N ARG A 242 -25.15 -3.67 12.85
CA ARG A 242 -26.41 -4.28 12.42
C ARG A 242 -27.57 -3.59 13.12
N LEU A 243 -28.70 -3.42 12.43
CA LEU A 243 -29.92 -2.98 13.10
C LEU A 243 -30.45 -4.11 13.96
N SER A 244 -30.62 -3.85 15.25
CA SER A 244 -31.49 -4.67 16.09
C SER A 244 -32.91 -4.59 15.52
N PRO A 245 -33.64 -5.71 15.36
CA PRO A 245 -35.07 -5.61 15.10
C PRO A 245 -35.68 -4.97 16.34
N THR A 246 -36.14 -3.73 16.22
CA THR A 246 -36.97 -3.10 17.24
C THR A 246 -38.22 -3.96 17.38
N LEU A 247 -38.28 -4.80 18.43
CA LEU A 247 -39.50 -5.53 18.74
C LEU A 247 -40.62 -4.49 18.93
N PRO A 248 -41.77 -4.62 18.24
CA PRO A 248 -42.92 -3.77 18.55
C PRO A 248 -43.26 -3.96 20.03
N ARG A 249 -43.45 -2.87 20.76
CA ARG A 249 -43.92 -2.92 22.16
C ARG A 249 -45.28 -3.63 22.16
N SER A 250 -45.29 -4.89 22.59
CA SER A 250 -46.51 -5.64 22.80
C SER A 250 -47.27 -5.03 23.98
N GLY A 251 -48.44 -4.42 23.70
CA GLY A 251 -49.52 -4.26 24.66
C GLY A 251 -49.61 -2.92 25.39
N GLU A 252 -50.07 -1.87 24.72
CA GLU A 252 -50.94 -0.87 25.34
C GLU A 252 -52.37 -1.12 24.84
N GLU A 253 -52.97 -2.21 25.32
CA GLU A 253 -54.42 -2.42 25.26
C GLU A 253 -54.99 -1.85 26.58
N GLU A 254 -54.93 -0.52 26.75
CA GLU A 254 -55.54 0.17 27.88
C GLU A 254 -57.06 0.29 27.63
N SER A 255 -57.75 -0.78 27.98
CA SER A 255 -58.95 -0.77 28.82
C SER A 255 -59.89 0.45 28.65
N ARG A 256 -60.76 0.39 27.64
CA ARG A 256 -61.95 1.25 27.52
C ARG A 256 -62.97 0.89 28.62
N PRO A 257 -63.29 1.75 29.61
CA PRO A 257 -64.34 1.43 30.56
C PRO A 257 -65.72 1.52 29.88
N LYS A 258 -66.46 0.41 29.87
CA LYS A 258 -67.93 0.40 29.70
C LYS A 258 -68.55 0.55 31.08
N GLY A 259 -69.40 1.56 31.27
CA GLY A 259 -70.26 1.63 32.45
C GLY A 259 -71.01 2.96 32.56
N ARG A 260 -72.23 3.02 32.02
CA ARG A 260 -73.29 3.91 32.46
C ARG A 260 -74.60 3.14 32.43
#